data_AF-A0A067TX94-F1
#
_entry.id   AF-A0A067TX94-F1
#
_cell.length_a   1.000
_cell.length_b   1.000
_cell.length_c   1.000
_cell.angle_alpha   90.00
_cell.angle_beta   90.00
_cell.angle_gamma   90.00
#
_symmetry.space_group_name_H-M   'P 1'
#
loop_
_entity.id
_entity.type
_entity.pdbx_description
1 polymer ?
#
loop_
_entity_poly.entity_id
_entity_poly.type
_entity_poly.pdbx_seq_one_letter_code
_entity_poly.pdbx_strand_id
1 'polypeptide(L)'
;MFANLGLFKNLACPERGTCARSNCLFSHSSDVPLPRPLIRETPVPSTSRLPPDPKKVKDTVVPAKRPAVASPTKSPLTTPEPPRKLQKVGSAQRPLAVPSAARTETGVPLLRINAAQSLVALPVRQTMLKTLYDHFMVLYNAILPTNPTLASEHALKQEEEVYKKSTKLTYRNAVIQCVAGLKRREAPTSTNHPSVGTESEIAARAEAQKSLESLHLSRELLDPLVHSIEELQRWGYYVDIPPAPGGDQPSMEGKIAKCERCAQYFLVKHEEGSDKCIYHWGKPYTTRVNGEKVRTYTCCSRSVADGGGCSHGPHVFYESTIEDLHSRHAFSFLSPTDASSAKLDVVALDCEMIYTTGGMRVARVSVVDGSGKEIFDEFVRMDEGVHVIDYNTRFSGVNEQNLATALLTLTSIRNTLDSLIDSNSILIGHALDNDLKTLRIIHHKCIDTALLFPHRAGAPYRRSLKDLVREKLGKMIQMGDATEGHSSVEDASSTLDLVRWYVMNNQKSAVQSGVTPQ
;
A
#
# COMPACT_ATOMS: atom_id res chain seq x y z
N MET A 1 16.28 26.95 -22.79
CA MET A 1 15.31 26.87 -23.91
C MET A 1 15.31 25.45 -24.44
N PHE A 2 14.24 24.68 -24.22
CA PHE A 2 14.16 23.27 -24.65
C PHE A 2 13.78 23.18 -26.13
N ALA A 3 14.51 22.36 -26.90
CA ALA A 3 14.19 22.10 -28.30
C ALA A 3 12.98 21.14 -28.39
N ASN A 4 12.01 21.49 -29.25
CA ASN A 4 10.77 20.74 -29.40
C ASN A 4 11.01 19.48 -30.27
N LEU A 5 10.92 18.29 -29.65
CA LEU A 5 11.20 16.98 -30.28
C LEU A 5 10.18 16.54 -31.36
N GLY A 6 9.24 17.41 -31.73
CA GLY A 6 8.34 17.20 -32.88
C GLY A 6 7.31 16.08 -32.73
N LEU A 7 7.15 15.53 -31.52
CA LEU A 7 6.28 14.37 -31.20
C LEU A 7 4.80 14.57 -31.56
N PHE A 8 4.30 15.82 -31.63
CA PHE A 8 2.86 16.11 -31.84
C PHE A 8 2.58 16.97 -33.09
N LYS A 9 3.52 17.04 -34.05
CA LYS A 9 3.36 17.78 -35.32
C LYS A 9 2.27 17.24 -36.25
N ASN A 10 1.78 16.03 -36.00
CA ASN A 10 0.74 15.38 -36.82
C ASN A 10 -0.65 15.45 -36.17
N LEU A 11 -0.82 16.21 -35.08
CA LEU A 11 -2.09 16.42 -34.41
C LEU A 11 -2.44 17.92 -34.44
N ALA A 12 -3.68 18.24 -34.80
CA ALA A 12 -4.13 19.63 -34.83
C ALA A 12 -4.19 20.21 -33.41
N CYS A 13 -3.75 21.46 -33.26
CA CYS A 13 -3.86 22.20 -31.99
C CYS A 13 -5.34 22.34 -31.61
N PRO A 14 -5.74 21.93 -30.38
CA PRO A 14 -7.12 22.05 -29.91
C PRO A 14 -7.66 23.48 -29.96
N GLU A 15 -6.79 24.48 -29.78
CA GLU A 15 -7.13 25.90 -29.74
C GLU A 15 -6.97 26.60 -31.12
N ARG A 16 -6.52 25.89 -32.16
CA ARG A 16 -6.25 26.38 -33.53
C ARG A 16 -5.81 27.85 -33.59
N GLY A 17 -6.59 28.72 -34.23
CA GLY A 17 -6.30 30.13 -34.52
C GLY A 17 -6.35 31.06 -33.30
N THR A 18 -6.65 30.54 -32.11
CA THR A 18 -6.65 31.28 -30.84
C THR A 18 -5.45 30.96 -29.94
N CYS A 19 -4.58 30.02 -30.37
CA CYS A 19 -3.39 29.64 -29.61
C CYS A 19 -2.31 30.74 -29.67
N ALA A 20 -2.06 31.40 -28.55
CA ALA A 20 -1.03 32.45 -28.42
C ALA A 20 0.36 31.91 -28.02
N ARG A 21 0.56 30.58 -27.97
CA ARG A 21 1.82 29.97 -27.54
C ARG A 21 2.88 30.04 -28.65
N SER A 22 4.00 30.71 -28.37
CA SER A 22 5.12 30.87 -29.31
C SER A 22 5.80 29.55 -29.72
N ASN A 23 5.72 28.50 -28.89
CA ASN A 23 6.23 27.16 -29.17
C ASN A 23 5.15 26.10 -28.90
N CYS A 24 4.04 26.15 -29.63
CA CYS A 24 3.00 25.13 -29.52
C CYS A 24 3.55 23.73 -29.89
N LEU A 25 3.20 22.72 -29.09
CA LEU A 25 3.59 21.33 -29.31
C LEU A 25 2.81 20.70 -30.49
N PHE A 26 1.60 21.22 -30.77
CA PHE A 26 0.66 20.72 -31.76
C PHE A 26 0.72 21.50 -33.09
N SER A 27 0.22 20.91 -34.16
CA SER A 27 0.21 21.51 -35.50
C SER A 27 -0.87 22.59 -35.66
N HIS A 28 -0.49 23.70 -36.29
CA HIS A 28 -1.41 24.75 -36.75
C HIS A 28 -1.71 24.68 -38.26
N SER A 29 -1.25 23.63 -38.94
CA SER A 29 -1.60 23.39 -40.34
C SER A 29 -3.10 23.07 -40.46
N SER A 30 -3.76 23.67 -41.46
CA SER A 30 -5.18 23.48 -41.76
C SER A 30 -5.54 22.04 -42.14
N ASP A 31 -4.54 21.23 -42.52
CA ASP A 31 -4.73 19.97 -43.22
C ASP A 31 -4.69 18.74 -42.29
N VAL A 32 -4.66 18.97 -40.97
CA VAL A 32 -4.55 17.91 -39.97
C VAL A 32 -5.91 17.60 -39.31
N PRO A 33 -6.35 16.32 -39.25
CA PRO A 33 -7.61 15.94 -38.64
C PRO A 33 -7.61 16.15 -37.11
N LEU A 34 -8.77 16.53 -36.57
CA LEU A 34 -8.96 16.71 -35.12
C LEU A 34 -8.99 15.34 -34.42
N PRO A 35 -8.40 15.21 -33.21
CA PRO A 35 -8.52 14.00 -32.42
C PRO A 35 -9.99 13.77 -32.02
N ARG A 36 -10.46 12.53 -32.15
CA ARG A 36 -11.82 12.14 -31.76
C ARG A 36 -11.99 12.17 -30.23
N PRO A 37 -13.06 12.77 -29.69
CA PRO A 37 -13.37 12.67 -28.27
C PRO A 37 -13.81 11.24 -27.92
N LEU A 38 -13.30 10.71 -26.81
CA LEU A 38 -13.71 9.42 -26.24
C LEU A 38 -15.01 9.64 -25.44
N ILE A 39 -16.17 9.43 -26.07
CA ILE A 39 -17.46 9.40 -25.37
C ILE A 39 -17.71 7.97 -24.86
N ARG A 40 -18.01 7.88 -23.56
CA ARG A 40 -18.32 6.66 -22.81
C ARG A 40 -19.83 6.43 -22.89
N GLU A 41 -20.28 5.41 -23.61
CA GLU A 41 -21.71 5.05 -23.68
C GLU A 41 -22.16 4.37 -22.38
N THR A 42 -23.28 4.83 -21.82
CA THR A 42 -24.01 4.23 -20.70
C THR A 42 -25.08 3.25 -21.22
N PRO A 43 -25.25 2.04 -20.64
CA PRO A 43 -26.30 1.11 -21.06
C PRO A 43 -27.63 1.32 -20.31
N VAL A 44 -28.75 1.19 -21.06
CA VAL A 44 -30.14 1.19 -20.56
C VAL A 44 -30.66 -0.28 -20.51
N PRO A 45 -31.47 -0.69 -19.51
CA PRO A 45 -31.92 -2.08 -19.34
C PRO A 45 -33.33 -2.33 -19.91
N SER A 46 -33.59 -3.53 -20.44
CA SER A 46 -34.94 -4.04 -20.75
C SER A 46 -35.03 -5.58 -20.75
N THR A 47 -36.23 -6.07 -20.48
CA THR A 47 -36.63 -7.35 -19.86
C THR A 47 -37.28 -8.40 -20.80
N SER A 48 -37.10 -9.69 -20.45
CA SER A 48 -38.04 -10.86 -20.45
C SER A 48 -38.78 -11.45 -21.69
N ARG A 49 -38.61 -12.79 -21.82
CA ARG A 49 -39.56 -13.93 -22.13
C ARG A 49 -39.94 -14.38 -23.57
N LEU A 50 -39.36 -15.55 -23.97
CA LEU A 50 -39.93 -16.90 -24.31
C LEU A 50 -40.88 -17.17 -25.55
N PRO A 51 -40.97 -18.43 -26.06
CA PRO A 51 -41.05 -18.85 -27.50
C PRO A 51 -42.43 -19.54 -27.84
N PRO A 52 -42.71 -20.38 -28.92
CA PRO A 52 -41.95 -21.52 -29.54
C PRO A 52 -42.07 -21.81 -31.09
N ASP A 53 -41.11 -22.60 -31.63
CA ASP A 53 -41.11 -23.71 -32.67
C ASP A 53 -41.98 -23.73 -33.97
N PRO A 54 -41.88 -24.72 -34.93
CA PRO A 54 -40.79 -25.65 -35.38
C PRO A 54 -40.70 -25.90 -36.93
N LYS A 55 -39.81 -26.86 -37.36
CA LYS A 55 -39.76 -27.72 -38.60
C LYS A 55 -38.81 -27.25 -39.74
N LYS A 56 -38.04 -28.08 -40.49
CA LYS A 56 -37.88 -29.55 -40.70
C LYS A 56 -36.67 -29.82 -41.65
N VAL A 57 -35.96 -30.98 -41.50
CA VAL A 57 -35.53 -31.98 -42.56
C VAL A 57 -34.39 -31.57 -43.54
N LYS A 58 -33.35 -32.35 -43.94
CA LYS A 58 -32.98 -33.79 -43.88
C LYS A 58 -31.49 -34.04 -44.29
N ASP A 59 -30.91 -35.11 -43.74
CA ASP A 59 -30.14 -36.25 -44.31
C ASP A 59 -28.82 -36.16 -45.14
N THR A 60 -27.80 -36.86 -44.58
CA THR A 60 -26.85 -37.87 -45.17
C THR A 60 -25.83 -37.43 -46.24
N VAL A 61 -24.56 -37.89 -46.32
CA VAL A 61 -24.01 -39.26 -46.50
C VAL A 61 -22.47 -39.28 -46.26
N VAL A 62 -21.92 -40.42 -45.79
CA VAL A 62 -20.49 -40.83 -45.70
C VAL A 62 -20.24 -41.95 -46.75
N PRO A 63 -19.07 -42.12 -47.43
CA PRO A 63 -18.09 -43.20 -47.11
C PRO A 63 -16.61 -42.93 -47.55
N ALA A 64 -15.51 -43.39 -46.91
CA ALA A 64 -14.89 -44.71 -46.67
C ALA A 64 -13.84 -45.22 -47.72
N LYS A 65 -12.58 -45.41 -47.25
CA LYS A 65 -11.53 -46.47 -47.45
C LYS A 65 -11.09 -47.07 -48.83
N ARG A 66 -9.73 -47.23 -48.91
CA ARG A 66 -8.83 -48.32 -49.45
C ARG A 66 -8.43 -48.35 -50.95
N PRO A 67 -7.41 -49.14 -51.44
CA PRO A 67 -6.34 -49.98 -50.82
C PRO A 67 -4.92 -49.88 -51.50
N ALA A 68 -4.05 -50.91 -51.31
CA ALA A 68 -2.58 -51.02 -51.49
C ALA A 68 -2.08 -51.88 -52.69
N VAL A 69 -0.74 -52.18 -52.70
CA VAL A 69 0.10 -53.17 -53.47
C VAL A 69 0.82 -52.56 -54.72
N ALA A 70 2.13 -52.69 -55.04
CA ALA A 70 3.07 -53.84 -55.15
C ALA A 70 4.59 -53.44 -55.16
N SER A 71 5.50 -54.41 -54.98
CA SER A 71 6.99 -54.38 -55.21
C SER A 71 7.36 -54.97 -56.61
N PRO A 72 8.64 -55.27 -57.05
CA PRO A 72 10.00 -55.25 -56.45
C PRO A 72 11.10 -54.60 -57.38
N THR A 73 12.43 -54.56 -57.13
CA THR A 73 13.43 -55.64 -57.37
C THR A 73 14.91 -55.18 -57.11
N LYS A 74 15.75 -56.13 -56.65
CA LYS A 74 17.21 -56.37 -56.91
C LYS A 74 18.36 -55.56 -56.22
N SER A 75 19.14 -56.30 -55.43
CA SER A 75 20.51 -56.16 -54.88
C SER A 75 21.57 -56.69 -55.91
N PRO A 76 22.94 -56.77 -55.71
CA PRO A 76 23.64 -57.09 -54.44
C PRO A 76 25.13 -56.66 -54.18
N LEU A 77 25.56 -56.96 -52.94
CA LEU A 77 26.86 -57.51 -52.45
C LEU A 77 28.15 -56.64 -52.35
N THR A 78 28.70 -56.48 -51.13
CA THR A 78 29.88 -57.24 -50.59
C THR A 78 30.45 -56.66 -49.26
N THR A 79 30.74 -57.56 -48.32
CA THR A 79 31.52 -57.47 -47.04
C THR A 79 33.04 -57.62 -47.31
N PRO A 80 34.04 -57.42 -46.39
CA PRO A 80 34.08 -57.90 -44.98
C PRO A 80 34.91 -57.13 -43.90
N GLU A 81 34.72 -57.65 -42.68
CA GLU A 81 35.27 -57.56 -41.29
C GLU A 81 36.77 -57.21 -40.97
N PRO A 82 37.27 -57.23 -39.68
CA PRO A 82 37.86 -56.11 -38.90
C PRO A 82 39.38 -56.30 -38.56
N PRO A 83 40.10 -55.56 -37.65
CA PRO A 83 40.08 -55.83 -36.18
C PRO A 83 40.62 -54.75 -35.17
N ARG A 84 40.45 -55.05 -33.86
CA ARG A 84 41.35 -54.88 -32.67
C ARG A 84 41.63 -53.54 -31.93
N LYS A 85 41.59 -53.70 -30.60
CA LYS A 85 41.92 -52.81 -29.45
C LYS A 85 43.36 -52.27 -29.43
N LEU A 86 43.55 -51.08 -28.82
CA LEU A 86 44.72 -50.73 -28.00
C LEU A 86 44.32 -49.78 -26.85
N GLN A 87 44.65 -50.17 -25.62
CA GLN A 87 44.64 -49.31 -24.41
C GLN A 87 45.83 -48.34 -24.44
N LYS A 88 45.65 -47.14 -23.87
CA LYS A 88 46.78 -46.40 -23.26
C LYS A 88 46.36 -45.69 -21.97
N VAL A 89 47.22 -45.90 -20.98
CA VAL A 89 47.20 -45.49 -19.58
C VAL A 89 47.73 -44.06 -19.46
N GLY A 90 47.20 -43.23 -18.55
CA GLY A 90 47.88 -42.00 -18.10
C GLY A 90 46.96 -40.86 -17.67
N SER A 91 47.11 -40.45 -16.41
CA SER A 91 46.36 -39.44 -15.66
C SER A 91 46.68 -37.99 -16.02
N ALA A 92 45.65 -37.14 -16.06
CA ALA A 92 45.77 -35.71 -15.77
C ALA A 92 44.50 -35.24 -15.05
N GLN A 93 44.62 -34.96 -13.75
CA GLN A 93 43.58 -34.29 -12.98
C GLN A 93 43.41 -32.86 -13.51
N ARG A 94 42.20 -32.50 -13.95
CA ARG A 94 41.78 -31.11 -14.09
C ARG A 94 41.17 -30.65 -12.76
N PRO A 95 41.51 -29.46 -12.25
CA PRO A 95 40.92 -28.96 -11.02
C PRO A 95 39.42 -28.72 -11.17
N LEU A 96 38.66 -29.13 -10.16
CA LEU A 96 37.22 -28.90 -10.02
C LEU A 96 36.97 -27.39 -9.96
N ALA A 97 36.21 -26.87 -10.92
CA ALA A 97 35.73 -25.50 -10.88
C ALA A 97 34.66 -25.37 -9.79
N VAL A 98 34.96 -24.57 -8.76
CA VAL A 98 33.97 -24.04 -7.82
C VAL A 98 33.03 -23.12 -8.61
N PRO A 99 31.69 -23.22 -8.46
CA PRO A 99 30.79 -22.34 -9.20
C PRO A 99 30.87 -20.92 -8.62
N SER A 100 31.42 -20.02 -9.43
CA SER A 100 31.42 -18.58 -9.18
C SER A 100 29.99 -18.05 -9.34
N ALA A 101 29.40 -17.58 -8.24
CA ALA A 101 28.12 -16.88 -8.23
C ALA A 101 28.27 -15.54 -8.97
N ALA A 102 27.53 -15.35 -10.07
CA ALA A 102 27.47 -14.06 -10.76
C ALA A 102 26.16 -13.86 -11.54
N ARG A 103 25.46 -12.79 -11.15
CA ARG A 103 24.61 -11.86 -11.92
C ARG A 103 23.14 -12.24 -12.19
N THR A 104 22.28 -11.32 -11.77
CA THR A 104 20.87 -11.17 -12.11
C THR A 104 20.74 -10.78 -13.59
N GLU A 105 20.30 -11.72 -14.43
CA GLU A 105 20.10 -11.50 -15.87
C GLU A 105 18.74 -10.80 -16.11
N THR A 106 18.74 -9.66 -16.81
CA THR A 106 17.54 -8.89 -17.21
C THR A 106 16.88 -9.46 -18.48
N GLY A 107 16.81 -10.78 -18.58
CA GLY A 107 16.34 -11.50 -19.77
C GLY A 107 15.67 -12.81 -19.42
N VAL A 108 15.33 -13.61 -20.45
CA VAL A 108 14.75 -14.94 -20.24
C VAL A 108 15.74 -15.76 -19.40
N PRO A 109 15.35 -16.19 -18.19
CA PRO A 109 16.28 -16.89 -17.31
C PRO A 109 16.64 -18.28 -17.85
N LEU A 110 17.88 -18.70 -17.64
CA LEU A 110 18.39 -20.01 -18.02
C LEU A 110 18.35 -20.99 -16.85
N LEU A 111 17.80 -22.19 -17.07
CA LEU A 111 17.79 -23.27 -16.08
C LEU A 111 19.19 -23.89 -15.94
N ARG A 112 19.91 -23.50 -14.89
CA ARG A 112 21.25 -24.04 -14.56
C ARG A 112 21.14 -25.30 -13.69
N ILE A 113 20.60 -26.38 -14.26
CA ILE A 113 20.40 -27.66 -13.57
C ILE A 113 21.00 -28.83 -14.36
N ASN A 114 21.46 -29.86 -13.66
CA ASN A 114 21.99 -31.06 -14.30
C ASN A 114 20.85 -31.86 -14.94
N ALA A 115 21.01 -32.24 -16.21
CA ALA A 115 20.01 -33.02 -16.96
C ALA A 115 19.63 -34.33 -16.26
N ALA A 116 20.57 -34.96 -15.54
CA ALA A 116 20.34 -36.20 -14.79
C ALA A 116 19.40 -36.02 -13.59
N GLN A 117 19.23 -34.79 -13.10
CA GLN A 117 18.40 -34.48 -11.93
C GLN A 117 16.96 -34.11 -12.33
N SER A 118 16.67 -33.95 -13.62
CA SER A 118 15.37 -33.49 -14.10
C SER A 118 14.52 -34.62 -14.69
N LEU A 119 13.40 -34.92 -14.04
CA LEU A 119 12.35 -35.83 -14.55
C LEU A 119 11.71 -35.38 -15.88
N VAL A 120 11.80 -34.08 -16.20
CA VAL A 120 11.30 -33.48 -17.45
C VAL A 120 12.51 -33.03 -18.28
N ALA A 121 12.47 -33.26 -19.59
CA ALA A 121 13.56 -32.84 -20.49
C ALA A 121 13.83 -31.33 -20.38
N LEU A 122 15.10 -30.96 -20.21
CA LEU A 122 15.51 -29.56 -20.02
C LEU A 122 15.03 -28.62 -21.13
N PRO A 123 15.05 -28.98 -22.43
CA PRO A 123 14.49 -28.11 -23.47
C PRO A 123 13.01 -27.78 -23.27
N VAL A 124 12.23 -28.74 -22.75
CA VAL A 124 10.81 -28.54 -22.45
C VAL A 124 10.64 -27.59 -21.26
N ARG A 125 11.41 -27.80 -20.18
CA ARG A 125 11.39 -26.91 -19.02
C ARG A 125 11.80 -25.49 -19.39
N GLN A 126 12.86 -25.33 -20.18
CA GLN A 126 13.34 -24.02 -20.64
C GLN A 126 12.31 -23.29 -21.51
N THR A 127 11.58 -24.02 -22.38
CA THR A 127 10.48 -23.44 -23.17
C THR A 127 9.32 -22.98 -22.28
N MET A 128 8.99 -23.77 -21.25
CA MET A 128 7.94 -23.42 -20.28
C MET A 128 8.34 -22.24 -19.40
N LEU A 129 9.59 -22.19 -18.95
CA LEU A 129 10.15 -21.06 -18.21
C LEU A 129 10.11 -19.77 -19.03
N LYS A 130 10.49 -19.83 -20.31
CA LYS A 130 10.36 -18.68 -21.23
C LYS A 130 8.91 -18.21 -21.30
N THR A 131 7.97 -19.13 -21.37
CA THR A 131 6.54 -18.79 -21.45
C THR A 131 6.07 -18.08 -20.16
N LEU A 132 6.48 -18.55 -18.98
CA LEU A 132 6.21 -17.87 -17.71
C LEU A 132 6.83 -16.46 -17.69
N TYR A 133 8.11 -16.35 -18.08
CA TYR A 133 8.82 -15.07 -18.16
C TYR A 133 8.10 -14.07 -19.06
N ASP A 134 7.69 -14.47 -20.27
CA ASP A 134 7.00 -13.60 -21.22
C ASP A 134 5.67 -13.08 -20.62
N HIS A 135 4.96 -13.87 -19.82
CA HIS A 135 3.71 -13.42 -19.17
C HIS A 135 3.97 -12.55 -17.93
N PHE A 136 5.02 -12.82 -17.16
CA PHE A 136 5.45 -11.91 -16.09
C PHE A 136 5.92 -10.56 -16.65
N MET A 137 6.57 -10.53 -17.82
CA MET A 137 6.92 -9.29 -18.52
C MET A 137 5.68 -8.45 -18.83
N VAL A 138 4.64 -9.09 -19.38
CA VAL A 138 3.36 -8.40 -19.67
C VAL A 138 2.70 -7.90 -18.40
N LEU A 139 2.62 -8.74 -17.36
CA LEU A 139 2.01 -8.36 -16.08
C LEU A 139 2.77 -7.19 -15.43
N TYR A 140 4.09 -7.25 -15.37
CA TYR A 140 4.93 -6.31 -14.64
C TYR A 140 5.37 -5.09 -15.45
N ASN A 141 4.78 -4.85 -16.63
CA ASN A 141 5.19 -3.77 -17.54
C ASN A 141 5.39 -2.41 -16.86
N ALA A 142 4.52 -2.04 -15.91
CA ALA A 142 4.61 -0.77 -15.19
C ALA A 142 5.75 -0.71 -14.14
N ILE A 143 6.17 -1.84 -13.58
CA ILE A 143 7.07 -1.90 -12.41
C ILE A 143 8.50 -2.33 -12.78
N LEU A 144 8.69 -2.91 -13.97
CA LEU A 144 9.99 -3.34 -14.49
C LEU A 144 11.03 -2.22 -14.68
N PRO A 145 10.69 -0.97 -15.07
CA PRO A 145 11.70 0.08 -15.19
C PRO A 145 12.47 0.34 -13.89
N THR A 146 11.81 0.14 -12.75
CA THR A 146 12.44 0.27 -11.43
C THR A 146 13.03 -1.06 -10.94
N ASN A 147 12.53 -2.19 -11.43
CA ASN A 147 12.90 -3.54 -10.97
C ASN A 147 13.12 -4.49 -12.15
N PRO A 148 14.24 -4.34 -12.89
CA PRO A 148 14.44 -4.99 -14.17
C PRO A 148 14.63 -6.52 -14.09
N THR A 149 14.89 -7.07 -12.90
CA THR A 149 15.15 -8.50 -12.67
C THR A 149 13.93 -9.25 -12.14
N LEU A 150 12.86 -8.53 -11.76
CA LEU A 150 11.75 -9.10 -11.00
C LEU A 150 11.03 -10.23 -11.74
N ALA A 151 10.79 -10.06 -13.03
CA ALA A 151 10.11 -11.07 -13.83
C ALA A 151 10.98 -12.32 -14.07
N SER A 152 12.30 -12.18 -14.22
CA SER A 152 13.19 -13.34 -14.36
C SER A 152 13.27 -14.12 -13.05
N GLU A 153 13.35 -13.41 -11.92
CA GLU A 153 13.31 -14.01 -10.58
C GLU A 153 12.00 -14.75 -10.31
N HIS A 154 10.85 -14.11 -10.56
CA HIS A 154 9.54 -14.75 -10.33
C HIS A 154 9.25 -15.89 -11.30
N ALA A 155 9.68 -15.77 -12.57
CA ALA A 155 9.53 -16.87 -13.53
C ALA A 155 10.31 -18.12 -13.09
N LEU A 156 11.55 -17.95 -12.59
CA LEU A 156 12.35 -19.06 -12.07
C LEU A 156 11.70 -19.71 -10.85
N LYS A 157 11.31 -18.91 -9.84
CA LYS A 157 10.65 -19.41 -8.64
C LYS A 157 9.34 -20.14 -8.98
N GLN A 158 8.51 -19.56 -9.86
CA GLN A 158 7.25 -20.15 -10.27
C GLN A 158 7.46 -21.46 -11.03
N GLU A 159 8.45 -21.53 -11.92
CA GLU A 159 8.79 -22.78 -12.62
C GLU A 159 9.22 -23.86 -11.63
N GLU A 160 10.04 -23.51 -10.65
CA GLU A 160 10.52 -24.44 -9.63
C GLU A 160 9.36 -24.97 -8.77
N GLU A 161 8.42 -24.10 -8.37
CA GLU A 161 7.20 -24.47 -7.65
C GLU A 161 6.35 -25.47 -8.45
N VAL A 162 6.11 -25.17 -9.73
CA VAL A 162 5.34 -26.05 -10.62
C VAL A 162 6.05 -27.37 -10.81
N TYR A 163 7.37 -27.34 -10.99
CA TYR A 163 8.19 -28.54 -11.17
C TYR A 163 8.12 -29.45 -9.95
N LYS A 164 8.25 -28.90 -8.73
CA LYS A 164 8.16 -29.65 -7.47
C LYS A 164 6.79 -30.30 -7.25
N LYS A 165 5.70 -29.66 -7.70
CA LYS A 165 4.32 -30.14 -7.53
C LYS A 165 3.82 -31.03 -8.69
N SER A 166 4.59 -31.15 -9.76
CA SER A 166 4.17 -31.82 -10.99
C SER A 166 4.93 -33.12 -11.25
N THR A 167 4.33 -33.97 -12.07
CA THR A 167 4.98 -35.15 -12.65
C THR A 167 5.44 -34.84 -14.07
N LYS A 168 6.20 -35.77 -14.68
CA LYS A 168 6.64 -35.65 -16.08
C LYS A 168 5.49 -35.39 -17.06
N LEU A 169 4.32 -36.01 -16.83
CA LEU A 169 3.16 -35.91 -17.72
C LEU A 169 2.31 -34.67 -17.44
N THR A 170 2.27 -34.21 -16.19
CA THR A 170 1.40 -33.09 -15.79
C THR A 170 2.10 -31.73 -15.85
N TYR A 171 3.44 -31.70 -15.86
CA TYR A 171 4.23 -30.46 -15.80
C TYR A 171 3.82 -29.41 -16.84
N ARG A 172 3.70 -29.79 -18.12
CA ARG A 172 3.34 -28.85 -19.18
C ARG A 172 1.96 -28.22 -18.94
N ASN A 173 0.99 -29.04 -18.54
CA ASN A 173 -0.37 -28.57 -18.29
C ASN A 173 -0.43 -27.70 -17.03
N ALA A 174 0.34 -28.03 -15.99
CA ALA A 174 0.44 -27.22 -14.78
C ALA A 174 1.03 -25.82 -15.08
N VAL A 175 2.08 -25.72 -15.90
CA VAL A 175 2.60 -24.41 -16.33
C VAL A 175 1.55 -23.61 -17.11
N ILE A 176 0.81 -24.25 -18.02
CA ILE A 176 -0.26 -23.58 -18.78
C ILE A 176 -1.35 -23.04 -17.85
N GLN A 177 -1.71 -23.80 -16.80
CA GLN A 177 -2.66 -23.34 -15.79
C GLN A 177 -2.14 -22.14 -15.01
N CYS A 178 -0.87 -22.15 -14.59
CA CYS A 178 -0.24 -20.98 -13.94
C CYS A 178 -0.24 -19.76 -14.86
N VAL A 179 0.05 -19.93 -16.15
CA VAL A 179 -0.02 -18.86 -17.15
C VAL A 179 -1.46 -18.30 -17.28
N ALA A 180 -2.47 -19.16 -17.27
CA ALA A 180 -3.86 -18.73 -17.26
C ALA A 180 -4.24 -17.99 -15.95
N GLY A 181 -3.63 -18.35 -14.83
CA GLY A 181 -3.69 -17.60 -13.56
C GLY A 181 -3.08 -16.20 -13.69
N LEU A 182 -1.85 -16.11 -14.21
CA LEU A 182 -1.14 -14.83 -14.43
C LEU A 182 -1.93 -13.86 -15.30
N LYS A 183 -2.57 -14.34 -16.37
CA LYS A 183 -3.39 -13.50 -17.27
C LYS A 183 -4.62 -12.89 -16.60
N ARG A 184 -5.12 -13.50 -15.52
CA ARG A 184 -6.29 -13.01 -14.77
C ARG A 184 -5.92 -12.04 -13.66
N ARG A 185 -4.63 -11.87 -13.37
CA ARG A 185 -4.16 -10.96 -12.34
C ARG A 185 -4.32 -9.51 -12.79
N GLU A 186 -4.68 -8.66 -11.84
CA GLU A 186 -4.65 -7.21 -12.03
C GLU A 186 -3.22 -6.73 -12.24
N ALA A 187 -3.05 -5.80 -13.18
CA ALA A 187 -1.75 -5.24 -13.53
C ALA A 187 -1.22 -4.39 -12.36
N PRO A 188 -0.07 -4.77 -11.76
CA PRO A 188 0.48 -4.06 -10.62
C PRO A 188 1.03 -2.69 -11.00
N THR A 189 0.71 -1.68 -10.18
CA THR A 189 1.28 -0.32 -10.27
C THR A 189 2.58 -0.16 -9.48
N SER A 190 2.86 -1.07 -8.55
CA SER A 190 4.10 -1.12 -7.77
C SER A 190 4.53 -2.56 -7.49
N THR A 191 5.78 -2.78 -7.07
CA THR A 191 6.31 -4.13 -6.73
C THR A 191 5.57 -4.82 -5.59
N ASN A 192 4.73 -4.09 -4.87
CA ASN A 192 4.12 -4.54 -3.62
C ASN A 192 2.62 -4.78 -3.79
N HIS A 193 2.13 -4.62 -5.01
CA HIS A 193 0.76 -4.92 -5.35
C HIS A 193 0.42 -6.39 -5.05
N PRO A 194 -0.79 -6.72 -4.56
CA PRO A 194 -1.16 -8.09 -4.16
C PRO A 194 -0.97 -9.16 -5.24
N SER A 195 -0.97 -8.77 -6.51
CA SER A 195 -0.75 -9.65 -7.66
C SER A 195 0.73 -9.98 -7.96
N VAL A 196 1.67 -9.36 -7.24
CA VAL A 196 3.12 -9.56 -7.41
C VAL A 196 3.63 -10.73 -6.57
N GLY A 197 4.48 -11.56 -7.18
CA GLY A 197 4.99 -12.80 -6.60
C GLY A 197 4.51 -14.05 -7.32
N THR A 198 4.94 -15.19 -6.82
CA THR A 198 4.48 -16.50 -7.30
C THR A 198 3.07 -16.82 -6.81
N GLU A 199 2.42 -17.82 -7.40
CA GLU A 199 1.12 -18.32 -6.92
C GLU A 199 1.20 -18.79 -5.47
N SER A 200 2.29 -19.46 -5.06
CA SER A 200 2.46 -19.91 -3.69
C SER A 200 2.67 -18.75 -2.71
N GLU A 201 3.45 -17.73 -3.09
CA GLU A 201 3.66 -16.53 -2.27
C GLU A 201 2.34 -15.76 -2.08
N ILE A 202 1.54 -15.61 -3.14
CA ILE A 202 0.23 -14.95 -3.06
C ILE A 202 -0.75 -15.76 -2.20
N ALA A 203 -0.82 -17.07 -2.40
CA ALA A 203 -1.67 -17.95 -1.59
C ALA A 203 -1.28 -17.91 -0.11
N ALA A 204 0.02 -17.94 0.20
CA ALA A 204 0.52 -17.86 1.58
C ALA A 204 0.16 -16.51 2.24
N ARG A 205 0.26 -15.39 1.50
CA ARG A 205 -0.17 -14.08 2.02
C ARG A 205 -1.67 -14.05 2.28
N ALA A 206 -2.49 -14.61 1.39
CA ALA A 206 -3.94 -14.68 1.56
C ALA A 206 -4.33 -15.57 2.76
N GLU A 207 -3.64 -16.70 2.96
CA GLU A 207 -3.86 -17.58 4.11
C GLU A 207 -3.43 -16.91 5.43
N ALA A 208 -2.27 -16.24 5.45
CA ALA A 208 -1.82 -15.48 6.61
C ALA A 208 -2.81 -14.36 6.98
N GLN A 209 -3.33 -13.65 5.98
CA GLN A 209 -4.35 -12.62 6.16
C GLN A 209 -5.63 -13.20 6.75
N LYS A 210 -6.13 -14.30 6.18
CA LYS A 210 -7.32 -14.99 6.69
C LYS A 210 -7.12 -15.49 8.13
N SER A 211 -5.93 -15.96 8.46
CA SER A 211 -5.60 -16.37 9.83
C SER A 211 -5.58 -15.20 10.81
N LEU A 212 -5.07 -14.04 10.39
CA LEU A 212 -5.13 -12.81 11.20
C LEU A 212 -6.58 -12.39 11.43
N GLU A 213 -7.37 -12.29 10.35
CA GLU A 213 -8.79 -11.89 10.41
C GLU A 213 -9.67 -12.84 11.21
N SER A 214 -9.31 -14.14 11.25
CA SER A 214 -10.03 -15.12 12.09
C SER A 214 -9.82 -14.92 13.58
N LEU A 215 -8.78 -14.18 14.00
CA LEU A 215 -8.54 -13.88 15.40
C LEU A 215 -9.43 -12.71 15.83
N HIS A 216 -10.47 -13.05 16.58
CA HIS A 216 -11.28 -12.06 17.28
C HIS A 216 -10.52 -11.53 18.50
N LEU A 217 -10.25 -10.23 18.54
CA LEU A 217 -9.62 -9.59 19.68
C LEU A 217 -10.67 -9.29 20.74
N SER A 218 -10.70 -10.07 21.82
CA SER A 218 -11.54 -9.80 22.99
C SER A 218 -10.79 -8.94 24.02
N ARG A 219 -11.53 -8.34 24.96
CA ARG A 219 -10.95 -7.54 26.04
C ARG A 219 -9.98 -8.37 26.88
N GLU A 220 -10.33 -9.60 27.25
CA GLU A 220 -9.51 -10.45 28.12
C GLU A 220 -8.15 -10.76 27.49
N LEU A 221 -8.11 -10.89 26.17
CA LEU A 221 -6.88 -11.14 25.41
C LEU A 221 -5.97 -9.90 25.36
N LEU A 222 -6.57 -8.71 25.39
CA LEU A 222 -5.88 -7.44 25.19
C LEU A 222 -5.55 -6.70 26.49
N ASP A 223 -6.25 -6.96 27.59
CA ASP A 223 -6.00 -6.34 28.89
C ASP A 223 -4.51 -6.38 29.32
N PRO A 224 -3.76 -7.48 29.13
CA PRO A 224 -2.33 -7.53 29.46
C PRO A 224 -1.45 -6.61 28.58
N LEU A 225 -1.96 -6.14 27.46
CA LEU A 225 -1.25 -5.27 26.51
C LEU A 225 -1.61 -3.79 26.68
N VAL A 226 -2.59 -3.46 27.53
CA VAL A 226 -2.97 -2.08 27.82
C VAL A 226 -1.82 -1.37 28.51
N HIS A 227 -1.45 -0.21 27.99
CA HIS A 227 -0.34 0.59 28.53
C HIS A 227 -0.70 1.17 29.89
N SER A 228 0.28 1.20 30.80
CA SER A 228 0.13 1.87 32.09
C SER A 228 -0.06 3.38 31.94
N ILE A 229 -0.72 4.01 32.92
CA ILE A 229 -0.95 5.47 32.92
C ILE A 229 0.39 6.22 32.88
N GLU A 230 1.39 5.73 33.62
CA GLU A 230 2.73 6.31 33.66
C GLU A 230 3.43 6.24 32.29
N GLU A 231 3.25 5.13 31.56
CA GLU A 231 3.78 4.97 30.21
C GLU A 231 3.07 5.89 29.22
N LEU A 232 1.73 5.98 29.29
CA LEU A 232 0.94 6.92 28.49
C LEU A 232 1.41 8.36 28.72
N GLN A 233 1.57 8.80 29.98
CA GLN A 233 2.08 10.14 30.30
C GLN A 233 3.48 10.37 29.72
N ARG A 234 4.40 9.40 29.87
CA ARG A 234 5.76 9.49 29.31
C ARG A 234 5.76 9.68 27.79
N TRP A 235 4.76 9.15 27.11
CA TRP A 235 4.58 9.28 25.66
C TRP A 235 3.68 10.45 25.25
N GLY A 236 3.31 11.32 26.20
CA GLY A 236 2.64 12.58 25.93
C GLY A 236 1.12 12.51 25.91
N TYR A 237 0.51 11.45 26.44
CA TYR A 237 -0.93 11.40 26.67
C TYR A 237 -1.32 12.31 27.84
N TYR A 238 -2.50 12.91 27.71
CA TYR A 238 -3.17 13.53 28.83
C TYR A 238 -4.00 12.51 29.59
N VAL A 239 -3.95 12.57 30.91
CA VAL A 239 -4.63 11.62 31.79
C VAL A 239 -5.64 12.29 32.72
N ASP A 240 -5.53 13.61 32.88
CA ASP A 240 -6.42 14.44 33.71
C ASP A 240 -6.88 15.67 32.93
N ILE A 241 -8.11 16.10 33.20
CA ILE A 241 -8.68 17.33 32.62
C ILE A 241 -8.10 18.53 33.39
N PRO A 242 -7.69 19.61 32.71
CA PRO A 242 -7.30 20.85 33.39
C PRO A 242 -8.43 21.37 34.30
N PRO A 243 -8.12 21.97 35.46
CA PRO A 243 -9.13 22.44 36.40
C PRO A 243 -9.88 23.69 35.94
N ALA A 244 -9.32 24.45 34.99
CA ALA A 244 -9.96 25.62 34.42
C ALA A 244 -11.13 25.22 33.48
N PRO A 245 -12.18 26.05 33.33
CA PRO A 245 -13.20 25.80 32.31
C PRO A 245 -12.59 25.88 30.91
N GLY A 246 -13.06 25.03 29.99
CA GLY A 246 -12.58 24.96 28.61
C GLY A 246 -13.60 25.42 27.58
N GLY A 247 -13.14 25.64 26.36
CA GLY A 247 -13.96 26.06 25.23
C GLY A 247 -14.32 27.56 25.21
N ASP A 248 -13.64 28.38 25.99
CA ASP A 248 -13.83 29.83 26.06
C ASP A 248 -13.22 30.58 24.86
N GLN A 249 -12.23 29.98 24.19
CA GLN A 249 -11.50 30.62 23.10
C GLN A 249 -11.35 29.68 21.89
N PRO A 250 -12.41 29.42 21.12
CA PRO A 250 -12.38 28.42 20.04
C PRO A 250 -11.39 28.74 18.90
N SER A 251 -11.02 30.00 18.74
CA SER A 251 -10.15 30.51 17.68
C SER A 251 -9.05 31.45 18.20
N MET A 252 -7.91 31.47 17.50
CA MET A 252 -6.80 32.41 17.63
C MET A 252 -6.80 33.51 16.57
N GLU A 253 -7.86 33.62 15.78
CA GLU A 253 -7.97 34.67 14.77
C GLU A 253 -7.75 36.08 15.38
N GLY A 254 -6.94 36.89 14.69
CA GLY A 254 -6.53 38.21 15.16
C GLY A 254 -5.39 38.21 16.19
N LYS A 255 -4.86 37.05 16.59
CA LYS A 255 -3.71 36.93 17.50
C LYS A 255 -2.43 36.50 16.77
N ILE A 256 -1.29 36.81 17.36
CA ILE A 256 0.03 36.45 16.83
C ILE A 256 0.39 35.03 17.28
N ALA A 257 0.79 34.19 16.33
CA ALA A 257 1.27 32.84 16.58
C ALA A 257 2.64 32.60 15.91
N LYS A 258 3.39 31.61 16.39
CA LYS A 258 4.64 31.18 15.76
C LYS A 258 4.34 30.08 14.75
N CYS A 259 4.77 30.29 13.51
CA CYS A 259 4.53 29.33 12.43
C CYS A 259 5.32 28.04 12.65
N GLU A 260 4.67 26.88 12.60
CA GLU A 260 5.31 25.57 12.75
C GLU A 260 6.22 25.23 11.56
N ARG A 261 5.90 25.76 10.38
CA ARG A 261 6.58 25.45 9.11
C ARG A 261 7.90 26.20 8.93
N CYS A 262 7.92 27.49 9.23
CA CYS A 262 9.06 28.37 8.98
C CYS A 262 9.58 29.10 10.23
N ALA A 263 8.98 28.85 11.41
CA ALA A 263 9.30 29.46 12.69
C ALA A 263 9.10 30.99 12.79
N GLN A 264 8.60 31.65 11.73
CA GLN A 264 8.26 33.09 11.74
C GLN A 264 6.97 33.36 12.51
N TYR A 265 6.89 34.51 13.17
CA TYR A 265 5.67 34.98 13.80
C TYR A 265 4.72 35.58 12.76
N PHE A 266 3.44 35.28 12.86
CA PHE A 266 2.42 35.75 11.93
C PHE A 266 1.10 36.01 12.65
N LEU A 267 0.25 36.83 12.04
CA LEU A 267 -1.11 37.09 12.51
C LEU A 267 -2.05 36.01 11.97
N VAL A 268 -2.73 35.28 12.85
CA VAL A 268 -3.70 34.25 12.45
C VAL A 268 -4.92 34.93 11.83
N LYS A 269 -5.27 34.56 10.60
CA LYS A 269 -6.37 35.11 9.82
C LYS A 269 -7.04 34.02 8.99
N HIS A 270 -8.32 34.20 8.69
CA HIS A 270 -8.99 33.52 7.58
C HIS A 270 -8.30 33.84 6.22
N GLU A 271 -8.34 32.90 5.28
CA GLU A 271 -7.45 32.77 4.11
C GLU A 271 -7.30 34.00 3.18
N GLU A 272 -8.27 34.94 3.17
CA GLU A 272 -8.25 36.12 2.29
C GLU A 272 -7.15 37.13 2.70
N GLY A 273 -5.97 37.02 2.08
CA GLY A 273 -4.85 37.96 2.26
C GLY A 273 -3.84 37.54 3.32
N SER A 274 -3.78 36.27 3.69
CA SER A 274 -2.73 35.72 4.57
C SER A 274 -1.35 35.73 3.89
N ASP A 275 -0.30 35.96 4.69
CA ASP A 275 1.08 35.92 4.21
C ASP A 275 1.45 34.52 3.71
N LYS A 276 2.29 34.44 2.66
CA LYS A 276 2.74 33.16 2.11
C LYS A 276 3.95 32.63 2.89
N CYS A 277 3.80 31.43 3.45
CA CYS A 277 4.88 30.68 4.05
C CYS A 277 5.67 29.91 2.98
N ILE A 278 7.00 29.98 3.05
CA ILE A 278 7.92 29.15 2.25
C ILE A 278 8.61 28.18 3.21
N TYR A 279 8.45 26.87 2.97
CA TYR A 279 8.88 25.84 3.92
C TYR A 279 9.26 24.53 3.25
N HIS A 280 9.78 23.61 4.05
CA HIS A 280 10.01 22.21 3.66
C HIS A 280 9.00 21.33 4.40
N TRP A 281 8.12 20.63 3.67
CA TRP A 281 7.20 19.66 4.30
C TRP A 281 7.91 18.36 4.71
N GLY A 282 9.05 18.04 4.06
CA GLY A 282 9.79 16.81 4.31
C GLY A 282 10.73 16.95 5.50
N LYS A 283 10.87 15.88 6.30
CA LYS A 283 11.79 15.86 7.44
C LYS A 283 13.26 15.83 6.96
N PRO A 284 14.20 16.46 7.68
CA PRO A 284 15.61 16.33 7.38
C PRO A 284 16.11 14.93 7.75
N TYR A 285 16.82 14.27 6.85
CA TYR A 285 17.46 12.97 7.08
C TYR A 285 18.96 13.05 6.77
N THR A 286 19.74 12.17 7.39
CA THR A 286 21.19 12.16 7.22
C THR A 286 21.58 11.06 6.25
N THR A 287 22.26 11.44 5.16
CA THR A 287 22.84 10.51 4.19
C THR A 287 24.36 10.62 4.21
N ARG A 288 25.04 9.49 3.97
CA ARG A 288 26.50 9.48 3.77
C ARG A 288 26.80 9.57 2.28
N VAL A 289 27.40 10.68 1.85
CA VAL A 289 27.90 10.86 0.48
C VAL A 289 29.42 11.00 0.58
N ASN A 290 30.17 10.13 -0.09
CA ASN A 290 31.65 10.11 -0.04
C ASN A 290 32.25 10.04 1.38
N GLY A 291 31.55 9.39 2.32
CA GLY A 291 31.97 9.28 3.72
C GLY A 291 31.58 10.48 4.61
N GLU A 292 31.13 11.59 4.02
CA GLU A 292 30.65 12.77 4.73
C GLU A 292 29.16 12.67 5.05
N LYS A 293 28.77 13.10 6.25
CA LYS A 293 27.36 13.13 6.67
C LYS A 293 26.71 14.41 6.16
N VAL A 294 25.88 14.30 5.13
CA VAL A 294 25.10 15.42 4.60
C VAL A 294 23.66 15.27 5.10
N ARG A 295 23.10 16.36 5.64
CA ARG A 295 21.68 16.43 6.03
C ARG A 295 20.89 17.04 4.87
N THR A 296 19.92 16.29 4.36
CA THR A 296 19.05 16.73 3.25
C THR A 296 17.58 16.58 3.63
N TYR A 297 16.71 17.35 2.99
CA TYR A 297 15.26 17.22 3.20
C TYR A 297 14.66 16.12 2.32
N THR A 298 13.76 15.30 2.87
CA THR A 298 13.07 14.25 2.08
C THR A 298 12.18 14.80 0.96
N CYS A 299 11.80 16.08 1.04
CA CYS A 299 10.86 16.68 0.08
C CYS A 299 11.49 17.12 -1.24
N CYS A 300 12.77 17.52 -1.23
CA CYS A 300 13.43 18.11 -2.40
C CYS A 300 14.91 17.73 -2.53
N SER A 301 15.43 16.92 -1.59
CA SER A 301 16.82 16.49 -1.53
C SER A 301 17.86 17.62 -1.43
N ARG A 302 17.43 18.88 -1.25
CA ARG A 302 18.33 20.01 -0.98
C ARG A 302 18.98 19.87 0.38
N SER A 303 20.17 20.46 0.54
CA SER A 303 20.89 20.48 1.81
C SER A 303 20.15 21.35 2.81
N VAL A 304 20.15 20.94 4.08
CA VAL A 304 19.61 21.77 5.17
C VAL A 304 20.39 23.09 5.31
N ALA A 305 21.65 23.12 4.86
CA ALA A 305 22.50 24.31 4.90
C ALA A 305 22.13 25.39 3.85
N ASP A 306 21.45 25.01 2.76
CA ASP A 306 21.17 25.92 1.63
C ASP A 306 20.15 27.02 1.98
N GLY A 307 19.43 26.85 3.10
CA GLY A 307 18.37 27.76 3.53
C GLY A 307 17.16 27.80 2.58
N GLY A 308 16.14 28.56 2.97
CA GLY A 308 14.87 28.66 2.23
C GLY A 308 13.99 27.42 2.35
N GLY A 309 12.87 27.41 1.62
CA GLY A 309 11.94 26.28 1.53
C GLY A 309 11.71 25.85 0.08
N CYS A 310 11.13 24.68 -0.12
CA CYS A 310 10.80 24.14 -1.45
C CYS A 310 9.29 24.10 -1.73
N SER A 311 8.48 24.56 -0.78
CA SER A 311 7.03 24.49 -0.86
C SER A 311 6.42 25.78 -0.36
N HIS A 312 5.24 26.10 -0.89
CA HIS A 312 4.50 27.31 -0.60
C HIS A 312 3.15 26.93 -0.02
N GLY A 313 2.68 27.71 0.94
CA GLY A 313 1.37 27.54 1.55
C GLY A 313 1.15 28.60 2.62
N PRO A 314 0.04 28.54 3.36
CA PRO A 314 -0.22 29.45 4.45
C PRO A 314 0.71 29.18 5.65
N HIS A 315 0.90 30.20 6.49
CA HIS A 315 1.46 30.00 7.82
C HIS A 315 0.44 29.25 8.69
N VAL A 316 0.92 28.28 9.47
CA VAL A 316 0.09 27.46 10.37
C VAL A 316 0.76 27.38 11.73
N PHE A 317 -0.01 27.13 12.77
CA PHE A 317 0.50 27.00 14.14
C PHE A 317 -0.02 25.70 14.77
N TYR A 318 0.72 25.23 15.76
CA TYR A 318 0.39 24.05 16.53
C TYR A 318 0.46 24.38 18.01
N GLU A 319 -0.63 24.09 18.71
CA GLU A 319 -0.72 24.17 20.16
C GLU A 319 -0.55 22.76 20.71
N SER A 320 0.35 22.62 21.66
CA SER A 320 0.68 21.32 22.23
C SER A 320 0.35 21.22 23.71
N THR A 321 0.14 22.33 24.43
CA THR A 321 -0.17 22.33 25.86
C THR A 321 -1.62 21.93 26.09
N ILE A 322 -1.90 21.29 27.24
CA ILE A 322 -3.26 20.86 27.55
C ILE A 322 -4.18 22.07 27.78
N GLU A 323 -3.65 23.15 28.38
CA GLU A 323 -4.37 24.37 28.70
C GLU A 323 -4.85 25.08 27.43
N ASP A 324 -3.96 25.28 26.46
CA ASP A 324 -4.32 25.91 25.19
C ASP A 324 -5.39 25.07 24.48
N LEU A 325 -5.16 23.75 24.35
CA LEU A 325 -6.10 22.84 23.70
C LEU A 325 -7.46 22.79 24.42
N HIS A 326 -7.47 22.84 25.75
CA HIS A 326 -8.68 22.88 26.58
C HIS A 326 -9.43 24.20 26.41
N SER A 327 -8.74 25.34 26.32
CA SER A 327 -9.36 26.64 26.02
C SER A 327 -10.01 26.67 24.64
N ARG A 328 -9.44 25.96 23.65
CA ARG A 328 -10.02 25.83 22.30
C ARG A 328 -11.30 25.01 22.28
N HIS A 329 -11.31 23.90 23.03
CA HIS A 329 -12.47 23.03 23.19
C HIS A 329 -12.21 22.13 24.40
N ALA A 330 -13.14 22.10 25.34
CA ALA A 330 -12.96 21.39 26.60
C ALA A 330 -12.68 19.89 26.39
N PHE A 331 -11.75 19.36 27.17
CA PHE A 331 -11.51 17.93 27.30
C PHE A 331 -12.63 17.28 28.12
N SER A 332 -12.98 16.03 27.80
CA SER A 332 -13.82 15.19 28.67
C SER A 332 -13.30 13.76 28.71
N PHE A 333 -13.72 13.02 29.73
CA PHE A 333 -13.69 11.57 29.69
C PHE A 333 -14.85 11.04 28.84
N LEU A 334 -14.74 9.78 28.43
CA LEU A 334 -15.89 8.97 28.01
C LEU A 334 -16.73 8.60 29.24
N SER A 335 -17.99 8.29 29.00
CA SER A 335 -18.92 7.85 30.03
C SER A 335 -18.41 6.58 30.74
N PRO A 336 -18.67 6.45 32.06
CA PRO A 336 -18.43 5.20 32.77
C PRO A 336 -19.21 4.03 32.15
N THR A 337 -18.70 2.82 32.30
CA THR A 337 -19.41 1.61 31.83
C THR A 337 -20.75 1.48 32.54
N ASP A 338 -21.81 1.36 31.74
CA ASP A 338 -23.16 1.03 32.20
C ASP A 338 -23.51 -0.38 31.69
N ALA A 339 -23.84 -1.28 32.62
CA ALA A 339 -24.18 -2.67 32.32
C ALA A 339 -25.42 -2.82 31.41
N SER A 340 -26.21 -1.75 31.24
CA SER A 340 -27.39 -1.71 30.38
C SER A 340 -27.09 -1.34 28.92
N SER A 341 -25.89 -0.80 28.63
CA SER A 341 -25.53 -0.31 27.29
C SER A 341 -24.58 -1.27 26.58
N ALA A 342 -24.95 -1.73 25.38
CA ALA A 342 -24.11 -2.56 24.54
C ALA A 342 -23.01 -1.71 23.86
N LYS A 343 -21.94 -1.43 24.61
CA LYS A 343 -20.73 -0.76 24.12
C LYS A 343 -19.77 -1.75 23.48
N LEU A 344 -18.92 -1.25 22.58
CA LEU A 344 -17.85 -2.05 21.99
C LEU A 344 -16.69 -2.22 22.99
N ASP A 345 -16.24 -3.46 23.20
CA ASP A 345 -15.13 -3.74 24.12
C ASP A 345 -13.77 -3.29 23.56
N VAL A 346 -13.60 -3.37 22.24
CA VAL A 346 -12.34 -3.09 21.53
C VAL A 346 -12.65 -2.35 20.24
N VAL A 347 -11.95 -1.24 20.03
CA VAL A 347 -11.98 -0.51 18.76
C VAL A 347 -10.59 -0.05 18.36
N ALA A 348 -10.34 0.01 17.06
CA ALA A 348 -9.22 0.75 16.50
C ALA A 348 -9.69 2.10 15.97
N LEU A 349 -8.95 3.16 16.27
CA LEU A 349 -9.29 4.53 15.96
C LEU A 349 -8.11 5.23 15.28
N ASP A 350 -8.42 5.99 14.24
CA ASP A 350 -7.48 6.88 13.57
C ASP A 350 -8.22 8.13 13.07
N CYS A 351 -7.54 9.27 13.08
CA CYS A 351 -8.10 10.56 12.69
C CYS A 351 -7.21 11.27 11.67
N GLU A 352 -7.85 11.96 10.74
CA GLU A 352 -7.16 12.92 9.88
C GLU A 352 -7.29 14.34 10.44
N MET A 353 -6.19 15.10 10.42
CA MET A 353 -6.14 16.45 10.99
C MET A 353 -5.78 17.53 9.98
N ILE A 354 -6.33 18.73 10.21
CA ILE A 354 -6.12 19.93 9.39
C ILE A 354 -5.73 21.12 10.27
N TYR A 355 -5.15 22.16 9.66
CA TYR A 355 -4.83 23.40 10.34
C TYR A 355 -5.98 24.40 10.22
N THR A 356 -6.36 25.01 11.34
CA THR A 356 -7.45 25.99 11.43
C THR A 356 -7.00 27.21 12.23
N THR A 357 -7.82 28.23 12.23
CA THR A 357 -7.70 29.39 13.12
C THR A 357 -7.79 29.01 14.61
N GLY A 358 -8.36 27.84 14.95
CA GLY A 358 -8.37 27.25 16.29
C GLY A 358 -7.25 26.22 16.53
N GLY A 359 -6.17 26.28 15.77
CA GLY A 359 -5.05 25.33 15.82
C GLY A 359 -5.29 24.09 14.97
N MET A 360 -4.56 23.01 15.24
CA MET A 360 -4.79 21.73 14.57
C MET A 360 -6.07 21.06 15.10
N ARG A 361 -6.98 20.72 14.18
CA ARG A 361 -8.30 20.14 14.47
C ARG A 361 -8.48 18.84 13.71
N VAL A 362 -9.27 17.93 14.28
CA VAL A 362 -9.71 16.72 13.58
C VAL A 362 -10.67 17.09 12.47
N ALA A 363 -10.53 16.45 11.32
CA ALA A 363 -11.34 16.66 10.12
C ALA A 363 -12.01 15.39 9.62
N ARG A 364 -11.49 14.21 9.96
CA ARG A 364 -12.13 12.91 9.73
C ARG A 364 -11.82 11.99 10.89
N VAL A 365 -12.79 11.19 11.30
CA VAL A 365 -12.63 10.17 12.35
C VAL A 365 -13.09 8.85 11.81
N SER A 366 -12.23 7.84 11.89
CA SER A 366 -12.57 6.47 11.51
C SER A 366 -12.42 5.53 12.70
N VAL A 367 -13.42 4.66 12.90
CA VAL A 367 -13.46 3.66 13.95
C VAL A 367 -13.80 2.31 13.35
N VAL A 368 -12.98 1.32 13.72
CA VAL A 368 -13.10 -0.07 13.30
C VAL A 368 -13.26 -0.92 14.57
N ASP A 369 -14.16 -1.90 14.59
CA ASP A 369 -14.31 -2.79 15.75
C ASP A 369 -13.18 -3.82 15.85
N GLY A 370 -13.13 -4.59 16.95
CA GLY A 370 -12.18 -5.68 17.13
C GLY A 370 -12.21 -6.78 16.06
N SER A 371 -13.27 -6.85 15.23
CA SER A 371 -13.35 -7.77 14.08
C SER A 371 -12.76 -7.19 12.79
N GLY A 372 -12.47 -5.89 12.74
CA GLY A 372 -11.97 -5.22 11.54
C GLY A 372 -13.09 -4.64 10.67
N LYS A 373 -14.33 -4.59 11.17
CA LYS A 373 -15.44 -3.96 10.46
C LYS A 373 -15.40 -2.45 10.69
N GLU A 374 -15.65 -1.66 9.65
CA GLU A 374 -15.85 -0.23 9.78
C GLU A 374 -17.20 0.07 10.47
N ILE A 375 -17.16 0.84 11.56
CA ILE A 375 -18.35 1.14 12.39
C ILE A 375 -18.72 2.62 12.29
N PHE A 376 -17.73 3.47 12.08
CA PHE A 376 -17.88 4.91 12.03
C PHE A 376 -16.80 5.50 11.12
N ASP A 377 -17.18 6.33 10.15
CA ASP A 377 -16.25 7.04 9.28
C ASP A 377 -16.90 8.35 8.82
N GLU A 378 -16.56 9.45 9.48
CA GLU A 378 -17.26 10.73 9.27
C GLU A 378 -16.29 11.91 9.21
N PHE A 379 -16.61 12.88 8.35
CA PHE A 379 -15.94 14.18 8.34
C PHE A 379 -16.49 15.07 9.46
N VAL A 380 -15.60 15.86 10.06
CA VAL A 380 -15.92 16.75 11.19
C VAL A 380 -16.12 18.17 10.69
N ARG A 381 -17.31 18.71 10.92
CA ARG A 381 -17.64 20.11 10.65
C ARG A 381 -16.93 21.00 11.67
N MET A 382 -16.26 22.05 11.19
CA MET A 382 -15.62 23.04 12.07
C MET A 382 -16.67 23.79 12.90
N ASP A 383 -16.29 24.14 14.13
CA ASP A 383 -17.13 24.93 15.04
C ASP A 383 -17.34 26.35 14.49
N GLU A 384 -18.37 27.03 14.99
CA GLU A 384 -18.67 28.42 14.62
C GLU A 384 -17.49 29.34 14.97
N GLY A 385 -17.10 30.20 14.03
CA GLY A 385 -15.94 31.10 14.18
C GLY A 385 -14.56 30.43 14.05
N VAL A 386 -14.52 29.14 13.68
CA VAL A 386 -13.29 28.42 13.37
C VAL A 386 -13.22 28.14 11.88
N HIS A 387 -12.24 28.77 11.23
CA HIS A 387 -12.01 28.63 9.80
C HIS A 387 -10.77 27.80 9.48
N VAL A 388 -10.82 27.05 8.38
CA VAL A 388 -9.68 26.29 7.85
C VAL A 388 -8.60 27.25 7.36
N ILE A 389 -7.35 26.93 7.67
CA ILE A 389 -6.16 27.61 7.14
C ILE A 389 -5.50 26.71 6.10
N ASP A 390 -5.34 25.42 6.39
CA ASP A 390 -4.72 24.47 5.47
C ASP A 390 -5.28 23.06 5.72
N TYR A 391 -5.84 22.45 4.67
CA TYR A 391 -6.38 21.10 4.71
C TYR A 391 -5.32 20.02 4.96
N ASN A 392 -4.03 20.34 4.82
CA ASN A 392 -2.94 19.39 5.02
C ASN A 392 -3.07 18.13 4.14
N THR A 393 -3.71 18.26 2.96
CA THR A 393 -4.21 17.17 2.10
C THR A 393 -3.18 16.10 1.78
N ARG A 394 -1.90 16.49 1.64
CA ARG A 394 -0.78 15.56 1.44
C ARG A 394 -0.72 14.44 2.49
N PHE A 395 -1.10 14.76 3.72
CA PHE A 395 -1.11 13.84 4.83
C PHE A 395 -2.54 13.41 5.16
N SER A 396 -3.47 14.35 5.21
CA SER A 396 -4.84 14.10 5.68
C SER A 396 -5.76 13.43 4.65
N GLY A 397 -5.46 13.55 3.35
CA GLY A 397 -6.39 13.21 2.27
C GLY A 397 -7.65 14.09 2.20
N VAL A 398 -7.83 15.02 3.14
CA VAL A 398 -8.99 15.91 3.22
C VAL A 398 -8.81 17.08 2.25
N ASN A 399 -9.89 17.43 1.55
CA ASN A 399 -9.98 18.66 0.76
C ASN A 399 -11.27 19.44 1.08
N GLU A 400 -11.40 20.62 0.48
CA GLU A 400 -12.56 21.51 0.66
C GLU A 400 -13.89 20.82 0.34
N GLN A 401 -13.94 19.99 -0.71
CA GLN A 401 -15.16 19.29 -1.12
C GLN A 401 -15.59 18.27 -0.08
N ASN A 402 -14.64 17.57 0.54
CA ASN A 402 -14.92 16.66 1.64
C ASN A 402 -15.51 17.41 2.83
N LEU A 403 -14.85 18.50 3.25
CA LEU A 403 -15.26 19.22 4.44
C LEU A 403 -16.59 19.96 4.26
N ALA A 404 -16.90 20.41 3.04
CA ALA A 404 -18.19 21.00 2.70
C ALA A 404 -19.38 20.04 2.91
N THR A 405 -19.13 18.73 2.86
CA THR A 405 -20.15 17.71 3.16
C THR A 405 -20.27 17.33 4.64
N ALA A 406 -19.36 17.83 5.50
CA ALA A 406 -19.33 17.47 6.91
C ALA A 406 -20.54 18.05 7.66
N LEU A 407 -21.32 17.18 8.31
CA LEU A 407 -22.54 17.57 9.04
C LEU A 407 -22.30 17.68 10.56
N LEU A 408 -21.48 16.78 11.10
CA LEU A 408 -21.31 16.58 12.55
C LEU A 408 -20.20 17.48 13.10
N THR A 409 -20.47 18.26 14.14
CA THR A 409 -19.43 19.00 14.86
C THR A 409 -18.60 18.07 15.73
N LEU A 410 -17.46 18.55 16.25
CA LEU A 410 -16.65 17.76 17.19
C LEU A 410 -17.47 17.29 18.41
N THR A 411 -18.36 18.12 18.93
CA THR A 411 -19.26 17.74 20.03
C THR A 411 -20.20 16.59 19.61
N SER A 412 -20.79 16.65 18.41
CA SER A 412 -21.64 15.57 17.91
C SER A 412 -20.86 14.27 17.70
N ILE A 413 -19.67 14.34 17.11
CA ILE A 413 -18.77 13.20 16.93
C ILE A 413 -18.47 12.55 18.28
N ARG A 414 -18.10 13.34 19.29
CA ARG A 414 -17.80 12.85 20.64
C ARG A 414 -19.00 12.18 21.28
N ASN A 415 -20.20 12.74 21.13
CA ASN A 415 -21.42 12.10 21.62
C ASN A 415 -21.70 10.77 20.91
N THR A 416 -21.43 10.68 19.61
CA THR A 416 -21.55 9.43 18.86
C THR A 416 -20.50 8.42 19.32
N LEU A 417 -19.24 8.82 19.50
CA LEU A 417 -18.20 7.96 20.06
C LEU A 417 -18.61 7.47 21.46
N ASP A 418 -19.07 8.35 22.32
CA ASP A 418 -19.55 8.02 23.67
C ASP A 418 -20.79 7.09 23.64
N SER A 419 -21.54 7.06 22.54
CA SER A 419 -22.62 6.09 22.32
C SER A 419 -22.10 4.69 21.93
N LEU A 420 -20.93 4.61 21.28
CA LEU A 420 -20.32 3.38 20.77
C LEU A 420 -19.33 2.74 21.74
N ILE A 421 -18.56 3.55 22.48
CA ILE A 421 -17.49 3.16 23.39
C ILE A 421 -17.65 3.84 24.74
N ASP A 422 -16.97 3.31 25.76
CA ASP A 422 -16.97 3.83 27.12
C ASP A 422 -15.55 3.90 27.71
N SER A 423 -15.44 4.35 28.96
CA SER A 423 -14.16 4.43 29.68
C SER A 423 -13.39 3.10 29.84
N ASN A 424 -14.03 1.94 29.69
CA ASN A 424 -13.39 0.63 29.73
C ASN A 424 -13.13 0.01 28.35
N SER A 425 -13.71 0.54 27.28
CA SER A 425 -13.38 0.14 25.90
C SER A 425 -11.88 0.28 25.65
N ILE A 426 -11.24 -0.73 25.06
CA ILE A 426 -9.82 -0.67 24.70
C ILE A 426 -9.69 0.04 23.35
N LEU A 427 -8.98 1.16 23.32
CA LEU A 427 -8.68 1.91 22.11
C LEU A 427 -7.32 1.49 21.56
N ILE A 428 -7.30 1.04 20.32
CA ILE A 428 -6.10 0.67 19.56
C ILE A 428 -5.81 1.78 18.56
N GLY A 429 -4.53 2.15 18.41
CA GLY A 429 -4.11 3.08 17.36
C GLY A 429 -2.60 3.14 17.18
N HIS A 430 -2.12 4.15 16.46
CA HIS A 430 -0.70 4.41 16.25
C HIS A 430 -0.36 5.87 16.51
N ALA A 431 0.46 6.13 17.53
CA ALA A 431 0.66 7.49 18.03
C ALA A 431 -0.69 8.16 18.42
N LEU A 432 -1.55 7.35 19.06
CA LEU A 432 -2.96 7.64 19.36
C LEU A 432 -3.12 8.85 20.29
N ASP A 433 -2.04 9.30 20.93
CA ASP A 433 -2.01 10.54 21.70
C ASP A 433 -2.41 11.76 20.87
N ASN A 434 -2.08 11.78 19.58
CA ASN A 434 -2.43 12.90 18.69
C ASN A 434 -3.94 12.94 18.40
N ASP A 435 -4.53 11.77 18.14
CA ASP A 435 -5.97 11.60 17.90
C ASP A 435 -6.79 11.99 19.13
N LEU A 436 -6.42 11.48 20.30
CA LEU A 436 -7.13 11.81 21.55
C LEU A 436 -7.00 13.30 21.91
N LYS A 437 -5.84 13.91 21.63
CA LYS A 437 -5.67 15.36 21.75
C LYS A 437 -6.62 16.10 20.82
N THR A 438 -6.70 15.77 19.53
CA THR A 438 -7.56 16.47 18.57
C THR A 438 -9.05 16.23 18.80
N LEU A 439 -9.43 15.03 19.24
CA LEU A 439 -10.77 14.68 19.71
C LEU A 439 -11.14 15.33 21.04
N ARG A 440 -10.15 15.81 21.81
CA ARG A 440 -10.32 16.36 23.15
C ARG A 440 -10.96 15.33 24.11
N ILE A 441 -10.51 14.08 23.99
CA ILE A 441 -10.95 12.95 24.83
C ILE A 441 -9.75 12.52 25.69
N ILE A 442 -10.00 12.27 26.97
CA ILE A 442 -9.04 11.60 27.86
C ILE A 442 -9.49 10.17 28.05
N HIS A 443 -8.58 9.23 27.77
CA HIS A 443 -8.85 7.80 27.86
C HIS A 443 -7.63 7.03 28.38
N HIS A 444 -7.85 6.06 29.26
CA HIS A 444 -6.77 5.34 29.94
C HIS A 444 -6.55 3.92 29.40
N LYS A 445 -7.57 3.31 28.78
CA LYS A 445 -7.47 1.95 28.23
C LYS A 445 -6.99 1.99 26.77
N CYS A 446 -5.70 2.25 26.59
CA CYS A 446 -5.08 2.44 25.28
C CYS A 446 -4.02 1.37 24.97
N ILE A 447 -4.04 0.86 23.73
CA ILE A 447 -2.96 0.07 23.12
C ILE A 447 -2.45 0.86 21.91
N ASP A 448 -1.33 1.55 22.11
CA ASP A 448 -0.63 2.25 21.04
C ASP A 448 0.41 1.33 20.40
N THR A 449 0.28 1.06 19.10
CA THR A 449 1.22 0.25 18.33
C THR A 449 2.61 0.88 18.21
N ALA A 450 2.75 2.20 18.32
CA ALA A 450 4.06 2.87 18.38
C ALA A 450 4.83 2.54 19.66
N LEU A 451 4.12 2.24 20.76
CA LEU A 451 4.68 1.80 22.03
C LEU A 451 4.89 0.28 22.05
N LEU A 452 3.91 -0.47 21.53
CA LEU A 452 3.95 -1.93 21.43
C LEU A 452 5.14 -2.43 20.58
N PHE A 453 5.55 -1.64 19.58
CA PHE A 453 6.72 -1.89 18.74
C PHE A 453 7.77 -0.79 18.90
N PRO A 454 8.54 -0.80 20.00
CA PRO A 454 9.41 0.31 20.37
C PRO A 454 10.54 0.53 19.35
N HIS A 455 10.91 1.80 19.17
CA HIS A 455 12.06 2.17 18.38
C HIS A 455 13.37 1.79 19.09
N ARG A 456 14.40 1.37 18.33
CA ARG A 456 15.70 0.95 18.90
C ARG A 456 16.43 2.04 19.68
N ALA A 457 16.18 3.31 19.36
CA ALA A 457 16.74 4.46 20.06
C ALA A 457 15.96 4.86 21.33
N GLY A 458 14.86 4.16 21.65
CA GLY A 458 13.98 4.50 22.77
C GLY A 458 13.15 5.77 22.54
N ALA A 459 12.38 6.15 23.57
CA ALA A 459 11.62 7.39 23.57
C ALA A 459 12.53 8.62 23.38
N PRO A 460 12.08 9.68 22.67
CA PRO A 460 10.75 9.89 22.08
C PRO A 460 10.62 9.36 20.65
N TYR A 461 11.59 8.60 20.13
CA TYR A 461 11.57 8.12 18.75
C TYR A 461 10.51 7.03 18.58
N ARG A 462 9.68 7.16 17.53
CA ARG A 462 8.65 6.19 17.15
C ARG A 462 8.97 5.59 15.79
N ARG A 463 8.58 4.34 15.58
CA ARG A 463 8.55 3.73 14.25
C ARG A 463 7.30 4.22 13.52
N SER A 464 7.37 4.41 12.20
CA SER A 464 6.16 4.75 11.43
C SER A 464 5.24 3.54 11.29
N LEU A 465 3.92 3.77 11.23
CA LEU A 465 2.93 2.74 10.95
C LEU A 465 3.26 2.00 9.65
N LYS A 466 3.56 2.76 8.59
CA LYS A 466 3.99 2.25 7.28
C LYS A 466 5.16 1.27 7.38
N ASP A 467 6.18 1.57 8.18
CA ASP A 467 7.32 0.67 8.38
C ASP A 467 6.95 -0.59 9.15
N LEU A 468 6.08 -0.48 10.17
CA LEU A 468 5.62 -1.61 10.96
C LEU A 468 4.76 -2.56 10.14
N VAL A 469 3.77 -2.02 9.43
CA VAL A 469 2.88 -2.80 8.56
C VAL A 469 3.68 -3.52 7.48
N ARG A 470 4.67 -2.84 6.88
CA ARG A 470 5.58 -3.46 5.91
C ARG A 470 6.42 -4.58 6.52
N GLU A 471 7.04 -4.35 7.66
CA GLU A 471 7.92 -5.35 8.28
C GLU A 471 7.15 -6.55 8.82
N LYS A 472 6.02 -6.32 9.49
CA LYS A 472 5.30 -7.34 10.24
C LYS A 472 4.25 -8.05 9.41
N LEU A 473 3.48 -7.29 8.63
CA LEU A 473 2.35 -7.80 7.84
C LEU A 473 2.72 -8.04 6.38
N GLY A 474 3.88 -7.53 5.92
CA GLY A 474 4.27 -7.60 4.51
C GLY A 474 3.38 -6.78 3.58
N LYS A 475 2.60 -5.84 4.13
CA LYS A 475 1.69 -4.95 3.40
C LYS A 475 2.31 -3.57 3.22
N MET A 476 1.84 -2.81 2.24
CA MET A 476 2.16 -1.39 2.15
C MET A 476 0.88 -0.59 2.16
N ILE A 477 0.86 0.43 2.99
CA ILE A 477 -0.23 1.39 3.20
C ILE A 477 0.28 2.78 2.84
N GLN A 478 -0.61 3.76 2.72
CA GLN A 478 -0.25 5.16 2.43
C GLN A 478 0.60 5.24 1.15
N MET A 479 0.13 4.57 0.10
CA MET A 479 0.80 4.48 -1.20
C MET A 479 0.27 5.49 -2.23
N GLY A 480 -0.80 6.22 -1.87
CA GLY A 480 -1.35 7.32 -2.65
C GLY A 480 -0.29 8.39 -2.92
N ASP A 481 -0.53 9.17 -3.98
CA ASP A 481 0.32 10.32 -4.24
C ASP A 481 0.01 11.47 -3.27
N ALA A 482 0.73 12.59 -3.40
CA ALA A 482 0.52 13.74 -2.51
C ALA A 482 -0.87 14.40 -2.64
N THR A 483 -1.73 13.94 -3.57
CA THR A 483 -3.08 14.45 -3.80
C THR A 483 -4.17 13.59 -3.15
N GLU A 484 -3.91 12.30 -2.92
CA GLU A 484 -4.84 11.38 -2.26
C GLU A 484 -4.68 11.35 -0.73
N GLY A 485 -3.48 11.64 -0.21
CA GLY A 485 -3.21 11.64 1.23
C GLY A 485 -3.35 10.26 1.89
N HIS A 486 -3.57 10.22 3.20
CA HIS A 486 -3.78 8.98 3.94
C HIS A 486 -5.29 8.67 4.08
N SER A 487 -5.57 7.43 4.46
CA SER A 487 -6.93 6.97 4.74
C SER A 487 -6.98 6.47 6.17
N SER A 488 -7.66 7.20 7.04
CA SER A 488 -7.84 6.83 8.44
C SER A 488 -8.47 5.45 8.64
N VAL A 489 -9.35 4.99 7.74
CA VAL A 489 -9.89 3.62 7.79
C VAL A 489 -8.79 2.56 7.51
N GLU A 490 -7.90 2.82 6.54
CA GLU A 490 -6.76 1.93 6.24
C GLU A 490 -5.81 1.87 7.43
N ASP A 491 -5.52 3.02 8.03
CA ASP A 491 -4.59 3.15 9.16
C ASP A 491 -5.17 2.49 10.42
N ALA A 492 -6.43 2.76 10.79
CA ALA A 492 -7.13 2.08 11.89
C ALA A 492 -7.14 0.56 11.71
N SER A 493 -7.51 0.06 10.53
CA SER A 493 -7.52 -1.38 10.23
C SER A 493 -6.11 -1.99 10.32
N SER A 494 -5.10 -1.26 9.87
CA SER A 494 -3.71 -1.72 9.90
C SER A 494 -3.14 -1.80 11.31
N THR A 495 -3.53 -0.89 12.21
CA THR A 495 -3.14 -0.97 13.62
C THR A 495 -3.76 -2.18 14.31
N LEU A 496 -5.02 -2.48 14.01
CA LEU A 496 -5.71 -3.67 14.50
C LEU A 496 -5.00 -4.96 14.04
N ASP A 497 -4.62 -5.03 12.76
CA ASP A 497 -3.87 -6.17 12.21
C ASP A 497 -2.48 -6.32 12.85
N LEU A 498 -1.81 -5.21 13.18
CA LEU A 498 -0.54 -5.24 13.91
C LEU A 498 -0.70 -5.82 15.32
N VAL A 499 -1.77 -5.48 16.03
CA VAL A 499 -2.08 -6.06 17.35
C VAL A 499 -2.39 -7.55 17.23
N ARG A 500 -3.19 -7.97 16.24
CA ARG A 500 -3.43 -9.40 15.94
C ARG A 500 -2.13 -10.15 15.72
N TRP A 501 -1.25 -9.59 14.88
CA TRP A 501 0.06 -10.17 14.61
C TRP A 501 0.92 -10.30 15.87
N TYR A 502 0.91 -9.27 16.73
CA TYR A 502 1.64 -9.28 18.00
C TYR A 502 1.16 -10.40 18.91
N VAL A 503 -0.15 -10.51 19.12
CA VAL A 503 -0.76 -11.55 19.94
C VAL A 503 -0.43 -12.94 19.43
N MET A 504 -0.63 -13.20 18.12
CA MET A 504 -0.35 -14.52 17.53
C MET A 504 1.11 -14.94 17.67
N ASN A 505 2.06 -14.01 17.53
CA ASN A 505 3.48 -14.35 17.57
C ASN A 505 4.04 -14.43 19.00
N ASN A 506 3.47 -13.67 19.94
CA ASN A 506 3.79 -13.84 21.35
C ASN A 506 3.24 -15.16 21.90
N GLN A 507 2.03 -15.57 21.51
CA GLN A 507 1.50 -16.89 21.85
C GLN A 507 2.38 -18.03 21.31
N LYS A 508 2.83 -17.94 20.05
CA LYS A 508 3.77 -18.92 19.47
C LYS A 508 5.09 -18.98 20.25
N SER A 509 5.60 -17.82 20.68
CA SER A 509 6.84 -17.75 21.47
C SER A 509 6.67 -18.35 22.87
N ALA A 510 5.51 -18.17 23.51
CA ALA A 510 5.17 -18.80 24.78
C ALA A 510 5.02 -20.33 24.67
N VAL A 511 4.35 -20.80 23.61
CA VAL A 511 4.18 -22.24 23.32
C VAL A 511 5.53 -22.89 22.99
N GLN A 512 6.42 -22.22 22.26
CA GLN A 512 7.75 -22.73 21.94
C GLN A 512 8.72 -22.69 23.14
N SER A 513 8.51 -21.79 24.11
CA SER A 513 9.29 -21.72 25.34
C SER A 513 8.75 -22.61 26.47
N GLY A 514 7.66 -23.35 26.24
CA GLY A 514 7.10 -24.31 27.20
C GLY A 514 6.47 -23.67 28.43
N VAL A 515 6.18 -22.37 28.39
CA VAL A 515 5.52 -21.65 29.48
C VAL A 515 4.02 -21.60 29.16
N THR A 516 3.26 -22.54 29.72
CA THR A 516 1.80 -22.46 29.76
C THR A 516 1.38 -21.31 30.68
N PRO A 517 0.44 -20.43 30.26
CA PRO A 517 -0.14 -19.45 31.18
C PRO A 517 -0.96 -20.20 32.25
N GLN A 518 -0.73 -19.88 33.52
CA GLN A 518 -1.61 -20.25 34.64
C GLN A 518 -2.77 -19.28 34.76
#